data_AF-E3L002-F1
#
_entry.id   AF-E3L002-F1
#
_cell.length_a   1.000
_cell.length_b   1.000
_cell.length_c   1.000
_cell.angle_alpha   90.00
_cell.angle_beta   90.00
_cell.angle_gamma   90.00
#
_symmetry.space_group_name_H-M   'P 1'
#
loop_
_entity.id
_entity.type
_entity.pdbx_description
1 polymer ?
#
loop_
_entity_poly.entity_id
_entity_poly.type
_entity_poly.pdbx_seq_one_letter_code
_entity_poly.pdbx_strand_id
1 'polypeptide(L)'
;MRTVSRANVATYVVIALAMLCVQLLAAHHKHTSSGGGSGGQKQCVESVITGPRDNNQILCEVSKDVYYACEKSNCNSGGSPGEDPSVHPFSKMSWEQCALAPGTTRDRKVTGTLTYMVDHKYGIMGVRGTEDGVAEDHYYECSQSANTQRSYCTGCQYVKLGPL
;
A
#
# COMPACT_ATOMS: atom_id res chain seq x y z
N MET A 1 -71.03 2.20 5.79
CA MET A 1 -69.88 2.18 4.86
C MET A 1 -68.64 2.70 5.58
N ARG A 2 -67.66 1.84 5.92
CA ARG A 2 -66.25 2.17 6.25
C ARG A 2 -65.54 0.91 6.76
N THR A 3 -65.10 0.05 5.84
CA THR A 3 -64.21 -1.07 6.15
C THR A 3 -63.27 -1.33 4.96
N VAL A 4 -62.71 -0.27 4.39
CA VAL A 4 -61.58 -0.38 3.46
C VAL A 4 -60.54 0.63 3.90
N SER A 5 -59.80 0.39 5.01
CA SER A 5 -58.62 1.24 5.31
C SER A 5 -57.71 0.79 6.46
N ARG A 6 -57.55 -0.51 6.75
CA ARG A 6 -56.55 -0.94 7.73
C ARG A 6 -55.65 -2.06 7.24
N ALA A 7 -56.20 -3.04 6.55
CA ALA A 7 -55.41 -4.13 5.97
C ALA A 7 -54.40 -3.61 4.94
N ASN A 8 -54.84 -2.80 3.97
CA ASN A 8 -53.96 -2.31 2.89
C ASN A 8 -52.81 -1.45 3.42
N VAL A 9 -53.06 -0.59 4.42
CA VAL A 9 -52.01 0.27 5.00
C VAL A 9 -50.94 -0.57 5.70
N ALA A 10 -51.35 -1.61 6.45
CA ALA A 10 -50.41 -2.52 7.08
C ALA A 10 -49.57 -3.27 6.05
N THR A 11 -50.16 -3.71 4.94
CA THR A 11 -49.42 -4.38 3.86
C THR A 11 -48.40 -3.45 3.19
N TYR A 12 -48.76 -2.20 2.91
CA TYR A 12 -47.84 -1.21 2.34
C TYR A 12 -46.68 -0.87 3.29
N VAL A 13 -46.95 -0.78 4.60
CA VAL A 13 -45.91 -0.53 5.62
C VAL A 13 -44.93 -1.71 5.70
N VAL A 14 -45.41 -2.96 5.65
CA VAL A 14 -44.54 -4.15 5.65
C VAL A 14 -43.70 -4.22 4.39
N ILE A 15 -44.26 -3.90 3.22
CA ILE A 15 -43.52 -3.88 1.95
C ILE A 15 -42.46 -2.77 1.96
N ALA A 16 -42.79 -1.58 2.47
CA ALA A 16 -41.83 -0.48 2.60
C ALA A 16 -40.69 -0.83 3.58
N LEU A 17 -40.99 -1.45 4.72
CA LEU A 17 -40.00 -1.96 5.68
C LEU A 17 -39.13 -3.06 5.06
N ALA A 18 -39.71 -3.99 4.30
CA ALA A 18 -38.96 -5.03 3.62
C ALA A 18 -38.03 -4.46 2.55
N MET A 19 -38.48 -3.49 1.76
CA MET A 19 -37.62 -2.79 0.80
C MET A 19 -36.54 -1.95 1.49
N LEU A 20 -36.84 -1.32 2.63
CA LEU A 20 -35.84 -0.62 3.43
C LEU A 20 -34.79 -1.60 3.99
N CYS A 21 -35.20 -2.77 4.48
CA CYS A 21 -34.29 -3.82 4.94
C CYS A 21 -33.43 -4.39 3.81
N VAL A 22 -33.99 -4.59 2.62
CA VAL A 22 -33.23 -5.03 1.44
C VAL A 22 -32.25 -3.95 0.99
N GLN A 23 -32.63 -2.67 1.01
CA GLN A 23 -31.70 -1.57 0.71
C GLN A 23 -30.65 -1.37 1.80
N LEU A 24 -30.99 -1.56 3.08
CA LEU A 24 -30.02 -1.56 4.19
C LEU A 24 -29.07 -2.76 4.10
N LEU A 25 -29.55 -3.94 3.72
CA LEU A 25 -28.73 -5.13 3.48
C LEU A 25 -27.87 -5.00 2.23
N ALA A 26 -28.37 -4.37 1.16
CA ALA A 26 -27.59 -4.10 -0.04
C ALA A 26 -26.58 -2.96 0.17
N ALA A 27 -26.91 -1.94 0.98
CA ALA A 27 -25.98 -0.91 1.41
C ALA A 27 -24.94 -1.47 2.37
N HIS A 28 -25.34 -2.34 3.31
CA HIS A 28 -24.42 -3.12 4.13
C HIS A 28 -23.56 -4.00 3.25
N HIS A 29 -24.09 -4.76 2.29
CA HIS A 29 -23.29 -5.61 1.41
C HIS A 29 -22.38 -4.84 0.46
N LYS A 30 -22.76 -3.63 0.02
CA LYS A 30 -21.81 -2.73 -0.66
C LYS A 30 -20.73 -2.19 0.28
N HIS A 31 -21.02 -2.06 1.58
CA HIS A 31 -20.04 -1.68 2.63
C HIS A 31 -19.32 -2.87 3.30
N THR A 32 -19.75 -4.11 3.09
CA THR A 32 -19.20 -5.33 3.72
C THR A 32 -18.68 -6.34 2.71
N SER A 33 -18.95 -6.17 1.41
CA SER A 33 -18.15 -6.76 0.32
C SER A 33 -16.82 -6.02 0.12
N SER A 34 -16.61 -4.89 0.81
CA SER A 34 -15.28 -4.41 1.18
C SER A 34 -14.79 -5.17 2.42
N GLY A 35 -14.57 -6.47 2.26
CA GLY A 35 -13.83 -7.26 3.23
C GLY A 35 -12.36 -6.84 3.19
N GLY A 36 -11.92 -6.02 4.16
CA GLY A 36 -10.50 -5.77 4.39
C GLY A 36 -10.09 -4.37 4.81
N GLY A 37 -10.82 -3.74 5.74
CA GLY A 37 -10.34 -2.60 6.52
C GLY A 37 -10.60 -1.24 5.88
N SER A 38 -11.08 -0.31 6.70
CA SER A 38 -10.73 1.10 6.53
C SER A 38 -9.20 1.16 6.63
N GLY A 39 -8.52 1.02 5.50
CA GLY A 39 -7.08 0.76 5.43
C GLY A 39 -6.31 2.02 5.73
N GLY A 40 -6.23 2.39 7.01
CA GLY A 40 -5.38 3.47 7.48
C GLY A 40 -3.99 3.34 6.88
N GLN A 41 -3.36 4.48 6.62
CA GLN A 41 -2.07 4.56 5.96
C GLN A 41 -1.06 3.54 6.52
N LYS A 42 -0.32 2.90 5.61
CA LYS A 42 0.70 1.91 5.90
C LYS A 42 2.07 2.51 5.66
N GLN A 43 2.95 2.41 6.64
CA GLN A 43 4.36 2.71 6.47
C GLN A 43 5.09 1.41 6.13
N CYS A 44 5.73 1.33 4.98
CA CYS A 44 6.39 0.11 4.50
C CYS A 44 7.77 -0.01 5.16
N VAL A 45 7.80 -0.40 6.43
CA VAL A 45 9.01 -0.34 7.27
C VAL A 45 10.08 -1.31 6.81
N GLU A 46 9.71 -2.51 6.39
CA GLU A 46 10.65 -3.61 6.11
C GLU A 46 11.02 -3.73 4.63
N SER A 47 10.03 -3.62 3.75
CA SER A 47 10.27 -3.74 2.31
C SER A 47 9.14 -3.15 1.46
N VAL A 48 9.49 -2.85 0.22
CA VAL A 48 8.57 -2.63 -0.89
C VAL A 48 9.05 -3.49 -2.04
N ILE A 49 8.23 -4.47 -2.45
CA ILE A 49 8.49 -5.35 -3.61
C ILE A 49 7.35 -5.27 -4.62
N THR A 50 7.55 -5.83 -5.82
CA THR A 50 6.50 -5.90 -6.84
C THR A 50 5.30 -6.71 -6.36
N GLY A 51 4.10 -6.20 -6.64
CA GLY A 51 2.84 -6.82 -6.25
C GLY A 51 2.49 -8.07 -7.06
N PRO A 52 1.51 -8.86 -6.58
CA PRO A 52 1.16 -10.15 -7.19
C PRO A 52 0.31 -10.03 -8.46
N ARG A 53 -0.33 -8.88 -8.71
CA ARG A 53 -1.26 -8.71 -9.84
C ARG A 53 -0.59 -8.18 -11.10
N ASP A 54 0.25 -7.16 -10.96
CA ASP A 54 0.95 -6.49 -12.06
C ASP A 54 2.11 -5.60 -11.54
N ASN A 55 2.77 -4.89 -12.45
CA ASN A 55 3.84 -3.93 -12.15
C ASN A 55 3.35 -2.58 -11.56
N ASN A 56 2.04 -2.36 -11.48
CA ASN A 56 1.44 -1.17 -10.89
C ASN A 56 1.10 -1.36 -9.42
N GLN A 57 1.04 -2.60 -8.96
CA GLN A 57 0.86 -2.93 -7.56
C GLN A 57 2.20 -3.17 -6.87
N ILE A 58 2.29 -2.81 -5.59
CA ILE A 58 3.42 -3.12 -4.72
C ILE A 58 2.95 -3.88 -3.49
N LEU A 59 3.82 -4.71 -2.92
CA LEU A 59 3.66 -5.27 -1.58
C LEU A 59 4.48 -4.43 -0.61
N CYS A 60 3.76 -3.76 0.28
CA CYS A 60 4.27 -2.97 1.39
C CYS A 60 4.40 -3.89 2.61
N GLU A 61 5.62 -4.21 3.02
CA GLU A 61 5.87 -4.96 4.24
C GLU A 61 6.05 -3.99 5.41
N VAL A 62 5.10 -4.04 6.35
CA VAL A 62 5.06 -3.10 7.50
C VAL A 62 5.80 -3.62 8.73
N SER A 63 5.99 -4.94 8.79
CA SER A 63 6.74 -5.70 9.78
C SER A 63 7.01 -7.07 9.19
N LYS A 64 8.01 -7.79 9.71
CA LYS A 64 8.40 -9.11 9.21
C LYS A 64 7.19 -10.00 8.88
N ASP A 65 7.11 -10.43 7.63
CA ASP A 65 6.08 -11.32 7.07
C ASP A 65 4.64 -10.76 7.07
N VAL A 66 4.47 -9.45 7.25
CA VAL A 66 3.17 -8.75 7.25
C VAL A 66 3.09 -7.80 6.06
N TYR A 67 2.36 -8.22 5.03
CA TYR A 67 2.27 -7.53 3.76
C TYR A 67 0.91 -6.90 3.50
N TYR A 68 0.93 -5.76 2.83
CA TYR A 68 -0.24 -5.11 2.27
C TYR A 68 0.00 -4.82 0.79
N ALA A 69 -0.92 -5.23 -0.08
CA ALA A 69 -0.91 -4.83 -1.47
C ALA A 69 -1.47 -3.41 -1.60
N CYS A 70 -0.72 -2.54 -2.25
CA CYS A 70 -1.09 -1.15 -2.51
C CYS A 70 -0.90 -0.84 -3.99
N GLU A 71 -1.72 0.06 -4.54
CA GLU A 71 -1.39 0.68 -5.83
C GLU A 71 -0.14 1.55 -5.67
N LYS A 72 0.85 1.40 -6.56
CA LYS A 72 2.11 2.15 -6.52
C LYS A 72 1.87 3.66 -6.55
N SER A 73 0.84 4.11 -7.25
CA SER A 73 0.43 5.52 -7.32
C SER A 73 -0.06 6.08 -5.99
N ASN A 74 -0.38 5.24 -5.01
CA ASN A 74 -0.88 5.65 -3.70
C ASN A 74 0.21 5.68 -2.63
N CYS A 75 1.47 5.52 -3.04
CA CYS A 75 2.63 5.41 -2.17
C CYS A 75 3.61 6.56 -2.42
N ASN A 76 3.97 7.27 -1.36
CA ASN A 76 4.86 8.43 -1.46
C ASN A 76 6.35 8.07 -1.30
N SER A 77 7.24 9.04 -1.46
CA SER A 77 8.70 8.87 -1.35
C SER A 77 9.22 8.84 0.09
N GLY A 78 8.34 8.85 1.10
CA GLY A 78 8.70 8.64 2.50
C GLY A 78 9.20 9.86 3.27
N GLY A 79 8.92 11.09 2.81
CA GLY A 79 9.22 12.31 3.56
C GLY A 79 8.28 12.50 4.76
N SER A 80 6.96 12.40 4.53
CA SER A 80 5.99 12.38 5.63
C SER A 80 4.71 11.60 5.32
N PRO A 81 3.95 11.18 6.36
CA PRO A 81 2.61 10.60 6.23
C PRO A 81 1.66 11.40 5.32
N GLY A 82 1.68 12.73 5.39
CA GLY A 82 0.70 13.57 4.68
C GLY A 82 1.06 13.91 3.23
N GLU A 83 2.26 13.52 2.76
CA GLU A 83 2.73 13.90 1.43
C GLU A 83 1.93 13.23 0.33
N ASP A 84 1.51 14.06 -0.63
CA ASP A 84 0.78 13.63 -1.82
C ASP A 84 1.69 12.78 -2.74
N PRO A 85 1.38 11.50 -2.96
CA PRO A 85 2.12 10.63 -3.87
C PRO A 85 2.18 11.13 -5.32
N SER A 86 1.25 11.97 -5.77
CA SER A 86 1.29 12.53 -7.12
C SER A 86 2.41 13.56 -7.32
N VAL A 87 2.82 14.23 -6.23
CA VAL A 87 3.92 15.18 -6.19
C VAL A 87 5.23 14.49 -5.79
N HIS A 88 5.14 13.60 -4.78
CA HIS A 88 6.23 12.87 -4.18
C HIS A 88 6.06 11.35 -4.37
N PRO A 89 6.07 10.82 -5.60
CA PRO A 89 5.81 9.41 -5.85
C PRO A 89 6.93 8.53 -5.31
N PHE A 90 6.56 7.31 -4.90
CA PHE A 90 7.52 6.28 -4.50
C PHE A 90 8.68 6.09 -5.49
N SER A 91 8.44 6.20 -6.80
CA SER A 91 9.50 6.08 -7.81
C SER A 91 10.59 7.13 -7.73
N LYS A 92 10.34 8.28 -7.08
CA LYS A 92 11.31 9.36 -6.84
C LYS A 92 11.94 9.30 -5.45
N MET A 93 11.68 8.25 -4.68
CA MET A 93 12.41 7.99 -3.45
C MET A 93 13.90 7.84 -3.77
N SER A 94 14.74 8.52 -3.00
CA SER A 94 16.19 8.52 -3.18
C SER A 94 16.89 7.84 -2.01
N TRP A 95 18.11 7.36 -2.25
CA TRP A 95 18.93 6.67 -1.27
C TRP A 95 20.36 7.15 -1.33
N GLU A 96 20.93 7.40 -0.16
CA GLU A 96 22.29 7.92 0.01
C GLU A 96 23.24 6.82 0.46
N GLN A 97 24.55 7.02 0.27
CA GLN A 97 25.59 6.09 0.68
C GLN A 97 25.31 4.67 0.17
N CYS A 98 25.20 4.55 -1.15
CA CYS A 98 24.93 3.30 -1.84
C CYS A 98 26.19 2.73 -2.52
N ALA A 99 26.20 1.43 -2.74
CA ALA A 99 27.24 0.69 -3.44
C ALA A 99 26.61 -0.30 -4.42
N LEU A 100 27.17 -0.48 -5.62
CA LEU A 100 26.70 -1.49 -6.59
C LEU A 100 27.07 -2.92 -6.19
N ALA A 101 28.14 -3.08 -5.41
CA ALA A 101 28.63 -4.39 -4.99
C ALA A 101 28.71 -4.44 -3.46
N PRO A 102 28.34 -5.59 -2.85
CA PRO A 102 28.49 -5.77 -1.42
C PRO A 102 29.91 -5.52 -0.93
N GLY A 103 30.03 -4.77 0.16
CA GLY A 103 31.33 -4.50 0.80
C GLY A 103 32.24 -3.50 0.08
N THR A 104 31.79 -2.85 -1.00
CA THR A 104 32.55 -1.75 -1.61
C THR A 104 32.23 -0.40 -0.96
N THR A 105 32.99 0.63 -1.34
CA THR A 105 32.74 2.01 -0.91
C THR A 105 31.30 2.44 -1.25
N ARG A 106 30.69 3.16 -0.31
CA ARG A 106 29.31 3.67 -0.39
C ARG A 106 29.29 5.16 -0.68
N ASP A 107 29.57 5.52 -1.92
CA ASP A 107 29.67 6.90 -2.41
C ASP A 107 28.60 7.27 -3.44
N ARG A 108 27.70 6.33 -3.77
CA ARG A 108 26.65 6.53 -4.77
C ARG A 108 25.36 7.02 -4.16
N LYS A 109 24.53 7.60 -5.04
CA LYS A 109 23.18 8.05 -4.75
C LYS A 109 22.20 7.44 -5.75
N VAL A 110 21.24 6.69 -5.24
CA VAL A 110 20.11 6.20 -6.05
C VAL A 110 19.05 7.30 -6.08
N THR A 111 18.64 7.72 -7.27
CA THR A 111 17.70 8.84 -7.49
C THR A 111 16.30 8.37 -7.90
N GLY A 112 16.15 7.12 -8.31
CA GLY A 112 14.86 6.49 -8.58
C GLY A 112 14.74 5.11 -7.96
N THR A 113 13.56 4.77 -7.44
CA THR A 113 13.33 3.50 -6.71
C THR A 113 12.31 2.61 -7.41
N LEU A 114 12.65 1.33 -7.53
CA LEU A 114 11.74 0.28 -7.96
C LEU A 114 11.31 -0.59 -6.78
N THR A 115 12.26 -1.03 -5.95
CA THR A 115 12.01 -1.84 -4.76
C THR A 115 13.03 -1.53 -3.68
N TYR A 116 12.71 -1.80 -2.42
CA TYR A 116 13.71 -1.84 -1.35
C TYR A 116 13.41 -2.93 -0.32
N MET A 117 14.43 -3.34 0.42
CA MET A 117 14.34 -4.26 1.55
C MET A 117 15.36 -3.87 2.62
N VAL A 118 14.97 -3.97 3.87
CA VAL A 118 15.85 -3.70 5.02
C VAL A 118 16.50 -4.99 5.47
N ASP A 119 17.82 -4.99 5.62
CA ASP A 119 18.55 -6.02 6.35
C ASP A 119 19.09 -5.44 7.66
N HIS A 120 18.31 -5.64 8.73
CA HIS A 120 18.65 -5.15 10.07
C HIS A 120 19.89 -5.82 10.66
N LYS A 121 20.28 -7.02 10.19
CA LYS A 121 21.45 -7.74 10.74
C LYS A 121 22.73 -7.02 10.34
N TYR A 122 22.78 -6.51 9.12
CA TYR A 122 23.96 -5.81 8.60
C TYR A 122 23.80 -4.28 8.57
N GLY A 123 22.62 -3.76 8.92
CA GLY A 123 22.36 -2.32 8.92
C GLY A 123 22.36 -1.73 7.51
N ILE A 124 21.86 -2.49 6.54
CA ILE A 124 21.86 -2.13 5.12
C ILE A 124 20.45 -2.16 4.54
N MET A 125 20.29 -1.45 3.44
CA MET A 125 19.10 -1.47 2.58
C MET A 125 19.50 -2.06 1.23
N GLY A 126 18.84 -3.12 0.81
CA GLY A 126 18.89 -3.57 -0.58
C GLY A 126 17.93 -2.76 -1.42
N VAL A 127 18.40 -2.02 -2.42
CA VAL A 127 17.60 -1.12 -3.24
C VAL A 127 17.76 -1.49 -4.71
N ARG A 128 16.65 -1.68 -5.42
CA ARG A 128 16.67 -1.72 -6.89
C ARG A 128 16.21 -0.38 -7.42
N GLY A 129 17.03 0.27 -8.25
CA GLY A 129 16.82 1.67 -8.60
C GLY A 129 17.71 2.19 -9.71
N THR A 130 17.56 3.47 -10.01
CA THR A 130 18.34 4.20 -11.02
C THR A 130 19.26 5.23 -10.36
N GLU A 131 20.39 5.50 -10.99
CA GLU A 131 21.36 6.52 -10.60
C GLU A 131 21.55 7.49 -11.77
N ASP A 132 21.69 8.78 -11.48
CA ASP A 132 21.85 9.81 -12.51
C ASP A 132 23.13 9.57 -13.33
N GLY A 133 22.99 9.51 -14.66
CA GLY A 133 24.11 9.26 -15.57
C GLY A 133 24.54 7.79 -15.68
N VAL A 134 23.88 6.87 -14.96
CA VAL A 134 24.07 5.42 -15.10
C VAL A 134 22.92 4.84 -15.92
N ALA A 135 23.25 4.05 -16.93
CA ALA A 135 22.24 3.36 -17.74
C ALA A 135 21.62 2.20 -16.96
N GLU A 136 20.32 1.98 -17.18
CA GLU A 136 19.52 0.91 -16.58
C GLU A 136 19.34 1.02 -15.06
N ASP A 137 18.46 0.19 -14.52
CA ASP A 137 18.35 0.01 -13.07
C ASP A 137 19.34 -1.06 -12.59
N HIS A 138 19.88 -0.86 -11.39
CA HIS A 138 20.80 -1.80 -10.75
C HIS A 138 20.31 -2.12 -9.34
N TYR A 139 20.90 -3.17 -8.77
CA TYR A 139 20.81 -3.42 -7.33
C TYR A 139 21.93 -2.68 -6.61
N TYR A 140 21.57 -2.02 -5.52
CA TYR A 140 22.46 -1.26 -4.66
C TYR A 140 22.31 -1.72 -3.21
N GLU A 141 23.43 -1.75 -2.50
CA GLU A 141 23.44 -1.80 -1.04
C GLU A 141 23.64 -0.39 -0.49
N CYS A 142 22.62 0.14 0.19
CA CYS A 142 22.66 1.46 0.81
C CYS A 142 22.77 1.35 2.33
N SER A 143 23.37 2.36 2.97
CA SER A 143 23.44 2.44 4.43
C SER A 143 22.04 2.65 5.03
N GLN A 144 21.63 1.81 5.99
CA GLN A 144 20.34 2.02 6.68
C GLN A 144 20.35 3.29 7.56
N SER A 145 21.49 3.62 8.17
CA SER A 145 21.58 4.79 9.06
C SER A 145 21.50 6.12 8.31
N ALA A 146 21.94 6.14 7.05
CA ALA A 146 21.78 7.29 6.16
C ALA A 146 20.37 7.38 5.53
N ASN A 147 19.57 6.32 5.61
CA ASN A 147 18.28 6.20 4.92
C ASN A 147 17.17 5.72 5.86
N THR A 148 16.67 6.63 6.69
CA THR A 148 15.62 6.36 7.68
C THR A 148 14.20 6.53 7.12
N GLN A 149 14.06 7.15 5.94
CA GLN A 149 12.79 7.34 5.24
C GLN A 149 12.12 6.01 4.88
N ARG A 150 10.78 5.97 4.93
CA ARG A 150 9.97 4.81 4.52
C ARG A 150 8.73 5.30 3.79
N SER A 151 8.36 4.63 2.70
CA SER A 151 7.17 5.00 1.92
C SER A 151 5.91 4.85 2.77
N TYR A 152 4.99 5.80 2.62
CA TYR A 152 3.65 5.71 3.17
C TYR A 152 2.65 5.47 2.04
N CYS A 153 1.84 4.43 2.21
CA CYS A 153 0.87 3.97 1.23
C CYS A 153 -0.56 4.01 1.78
N THR A 154 -1.52 4.32 0.91
CA THR A 154 -2.95 4.37 1.25
C THR A 154 -3.78 3.44 0.36
N GLY A 155 -4.98 3.09 0.82
CA GLY A 155 -5.88 2.20 0.07
C GLY A 155 -5.38 0.76 -0.03
N CYS A 156 -4.51 0.34 0.89
CA CYS A 156 -3.89 -0.98 0.83
C CYS A 156 -4.75 -2.09 1.43
N GLN A 157 -4.60 -3.30 0.90
CA GLN A 157 -5.29 -4.51 1.35
C GLN A 157 -4.29 -5.49 1.96
N TYR A 158 -4.62 -6.07 3.12
CA TYR A 158 -3.79 -7.11 3.72
C TYR A 158 -3.67 -8.32 2.79
N VAL A 159 -2.45 -8.84 2.64
CA VAL A 159 -2.16 -10.03 1.84
C VAL A 159 -1.49 -11.07 2.70
N LYS A 160 -2.07 -12.28 2.73
CA LYS A 160 -1.42 -13.46 3.28
C LYS A 160 -0.62 -14.12 2.18
N LEU A 161 0.71 -14.00 2.23
CA LEU A 161 1.58 -14.82 1.41
C LEU A 161 1.53 -16.26 1.94
N GLY A 162 1.47 -17.24 1.04
CA GLY A 162 1.56 -18.65 1.43
C GLY A 162 2.91 -18.95 2.08
N PRO A 163 3.10 -20.15 2.67
CA PRO A 163 4.43 -20.59 3.07
C PRO A 163 5.36 -20.52 1.85
N LEU A 164 6.49 -19.83 2.01
CA LEU A 164 7.61 -19.82 1.07
C LEU A 164 8.30 -21.19 1.01
#